data_AF-A0A259LLQ9-F1
#
_entry.id   AF-A0A259LLQ9-F1
#
_cell.length_a   1.000
_cell.length_b   1.000
_cell.length_c   1.000
_cell.angle_alpha   90.00
_cell.angle_beta   90.00
_cell.angle_gamma   90.00
#
_symmetry.space_group_name_H-M   'P 1'
#
loop_
_entity.id
_entity.type
_entity.pdbx_description
1 polymer ?
#
loop_
_entity_poly.entity_id
_entity_poly.type
_entity_poly.pdbx_seq_one_letter_code
_entity_poly.pdbx_strand_id
1 'polypeptide(L)'
;MASAAGLAALILSACGQPAAPPAEAPAEATAAAPVVETASFEPQAEDFRCIRDMHPVRGFFVDNLLGDLEATIAVAESETGGVYPPGSVVQLVPGEVMVKR
;
A
#
# COMPACT_ATOMS: atom_id res chain seq x y z
N MET A 1 -30.44 -11.39 66.79
CA MET A 1 -31.86 -11.00 66.98
C MET A 1 -32.19 -9.93 65.95
N ALA A 2 -33.34 -10.10 65.27
CA ALA A 2 -33.96 -9.28 64.20
C ALA A 2 -33.27 -9.39 62.81
N SER A 3 -33.86 -10.09 61.82
CA SER A 3 -35.01 -9.72 60.95
C SER A 3 -34.60 -8.79 59.80
N ALA A 4 -35.03 -8.88 58.55
CA ALA A 4 -35.89 -9.79 57.79
C ALA A 4 -35.69 -9.46 56.28
N ALA A 5 -36.08 -10.42 55.43
CA ALA A 5 -36.51 -10.35 54.04
C ALA A 5 -36.27 -9.08 53.17
N GLY A 6 -35.72 -9.30 51.97
CA GLY A 6 -35.74 -8.32 50.88
C GLY A 6 -35.50 -8.98 49.51
N LEU A 7 -36.56 -9.53 48.93
CA LEU A 7 -36.65 -10.04 47.56
C LEU A 7 -36.67 -8.86 46.57
N ALA A 8 -35.70 -8.73 45.65
CA ALA A 8 -35.91 -7.96 44.42
C ALA A 8 -34.83 -8.19 43.33
N ALA A 9 -35.35 -8.64 42.18
CA ALA A 9 -34.95 -8.27 40.82
C ALA A 9 -33.57 -8.73 40.28
N LEU A 10 -33.61 -9.90 39.63
CA LEU A 10 -32.93 -10.12 38.35
C LEU A 10 -33.30 -8.98 37.38
N ILE A 11 -32.30 -8.27 36.86
CA ILE A 11 -32.45 -7.44 35.67
C ILE A 11 -31.37 -7.88 34.67
N LEU A 12 -31.79 -8.74 33.76
CA LEU A 12 -31.10 -9.06 32.52
C LEU A 12 -31.29 -7.86 31.58
N SER A 13 -30.24 -7.07 31.34
CA SER A 13 -30.22 -6.10 30.24
C SER A 13 -28.89 -6.20 29.51
N ALA A 14 -28.84 -7.20 28.63
CA ALA A 14 -27.91 -7.24 27.51
C ALA A 14 -28.58 -6.52 26.35
N CYS A 15 -28.16 -5.28 26.07
CA CYS A 15 -28.34 -4.63 24.77
C CYS A 15 -27.39 -3.43 24.66
N GLY A 16 -26.38 -3.56 23.80
CA GLY A 16 -25.90 -2.47 22.95
C GLY A 16 -25.09 -1.37 23.63
N GLN A 17 -23.80 -1.62 23.83
CA GLN A 17 -22.80 -0.55 23.96
C GLN A 17 -22.36 -0.15 22.53
N PRO A 18 -22.72 1.03 22.00
CA PRO A 18 -22.06 1.55 20.81
C PRO A 18 -20.64 1.96 21.21
N ALA A 19 -19.65 1.31 20.59
CA ALA A 19 -18.25 1.67 20.71
C ALA A 19 -18.05 3.09 20.16
N ALA A 20 -17.57 3.99 21.02
CA ALA A 20 -17.11 5.31 20.60
C ALA A 20 -15.89 5.15 19.68
N PRO A 21 -15.83 5.86 18.53
CA PRO A 21 -14.64 5.85 17.70
C PRO A 21 -13.49 6.55 18.42
N PRO A 22 -12.25 6.03 18.35
CA PRO A 22 -11.09 6.74 18.85
C PRO A 22 -10.84 8.00 18.00
N ALA A 23 -10.51 9.07 18.71
CA ALA A 23 -10.17 10.38 18.17
C ALA A 23 -9.07 10.30 17.11
N GLU A 24 -9.36 10.84 15.93
CA GLU A 24 -8.38 11.23 14.93
C GLU A 24 -7.42 12.28 15.52
N ALA A 25 -6.16 11.90 15.68
CA ALA A 25 -5.05 12.85 15.76
C ALA A 25 -4.59 13.14 14.32
N PRO A 26 -4.48 14.41 13.89
CA PRO A 26 -4.04 14.73 12.55
C PRO A 26 -2.55 14.41 12.42
N ALA A 27 -2.22 13.47 11.55
CA ALA A 27 -0.87 13.30 11.06
C ALA A 27 -0.51 14.52 10.20
N GLU A 28 0.50 15.27 10.63
CA GLU A 28 1.19 16.27 9.82
C GLU A 28 1.75 15.59 8.57
N ALA A 29 1.05 15.78 7.45
CA ALA A 29 1.50 15.44 6.12
C ALA A 29 2.62 16.42 5.72
N THR A 30 3.87 15.99 5.90
CA THR A 30 5.02 16.63 5.24
C THR A 30 5.01 16.26 3.76
N ALA A 31 4.89 17.30 2.93
CA ALA A 31 5.11 17.38 1.49
C ALA A 31 5.13 16.06 0.71
N ALA A 32 3.95 15.61 0.28
CA ALA A 32 3.82 14.74 -0.86
C ALA A 32 4.39 15.46 -2.10
N ALA A 33 5.42 14.87 -2.71
CA ALA A 33 5.73 15.10 -4.12
C ALA A 33 4.44 14.93 -4.95
N PRO A 34 4.28 15.64 -6.08
CA PRO A 34 3.04 15.57 -6.84
C PRO A 34 2.82 14.12 -7.29
N VAL A 35 1.84 13.46 -6.66
CA VAL A 35 1.29 12.20 -7.14
C VAL A 35 0.65 12.53 -8.48
N VAL A 36 1.34 12.13 -9.55
CA VAL A 36 0.86 12.26 -10.92
C VAL A 36 -0.45 11.50 -11.00
N GLU A 37 -1.53 12.26 -11.20
CA GLU A 37 -2.87 11.74 -11.45
C GLU A 37 -2.79 10.66 -12.53
N THR A 38 -3.29 9.47 -12.21
CA THR A 38 -3.29 8.27 -13.08
C THR A 38 -4.03 8.54 -14.38
N ALA A 39 -3.36 9.17 -15.33
CA ALA A 39 -3.66 9.02 -16.74
C ALA A 39 -3.47 7.54 -17.06
N SER A 40 -4.50 6.90 -17.61
CA SER A 40 -4.40 5.54 -18.10
C SER A 40 -3.28 5.48 -19.14
N PHE A 41 -2.14 4.91 -18.75
CA PHE A 41 -0.98 4.74 -19.60
C PHE A 41 -1.04 3.36 -20.26
N GLU A 42 -0.97 3.34 -21.59
CA GLU A 42 -0.88 2.11 -22.39
C GLU A 42 0.54 2.02 -23.00
N PRO A 43 1.38 1.09 -22.55
CA PRO A 43 2.72 0.88 -23.09
C PRO A 43 2.67 0.49 -24.57
N GLN A 44 3.49 1.15 -25.37
CA GLN A 44 3.71 0.83 -26.79
C GLN A 44 5.06 0.11 -26.97
N ALA A 45 5.29 -0.47 -28.14
CA ALA A 45 6.52 -1.22 -28.41
C ALA A 45 7.77 -0.33 -28.29
N GLU A 46 7.65 0.95 -28.64
CA GLU A 46 8.72 1.94 -28.66
C GLU A 46 9.16 2.39 -27.27
N ASP A 47 8.33 2.15 -26.24
CA ASP A 47 8.64 2.46 -24.84
C ASP A 47 9.66 1.47 -24.25
N PHE A 48 9.83 0.31 -24.90
CA PHE A 48 10.71 -0.74 -24.42
C PHE A 48 12.10 -0.68 -25.06
N ARG A 49 13.12 -0.76 -24.20
CA ARG A 49 14.54 -0.84 -24.56
C ARG A 49 15.14 -2.17 -24.11
N CYS A 50 16.43 -2.37 -24.39
CA CYS A 50 17.14 -3.57 -23.92
C CYS A 50 17.05 -3.67 -22.39
N ILE A 51 16.60 -4.81 -21.87
CA ILE A 51 16.46 -5.08 -20.43
C ILE A 51 17.78 -4.85 -19.68
N ARG A 52 18.91 -5.10 -20.33
CA ARG A 52 20.24 -4.97 -19.72
C ARG A 52 20.68 -3.51 -19.52
N ASP A 53 19.97 -2.56 -20.11
CA ASP A 53 20.21 -1.13 -19.96
C ASP A 53 19.34 -0.49 -18.86
N MET A 54 18.43 -1.27 -18.26
CA MET A 54 17.61 -0.85 -17.12
C MET A 54 18.40 -0.92 -15.79
N HIS A 55 17.82 -0.44 -14.69
CA HIS A 55 18.51 -0.39 -13.40
C HIS A 55 18.62 -1.80 -12.77
N PRO A 56 19.82 -2.29 -12.41
CA PRO A 56 19.98 -3.61 -11.81
C PRO A 56 19.67 -3.58 -10.31
N VAL A 57 18.79 -4.48 -9.85
CA VAL A 57 18.45 -4.68 -8.43
C VAL A 57 18.58 -6.16 -8.11
N ARG A 58 19.50 -6.52 -7.21
CA ARG A 58 19.64 -7.88 -6.63
C ARG A 58 19.54 -9.06 -7.62
N GLY A 59 20.02 -8.90 -8.85
CA GLY A 59 20.04 -9.95 -9.88
C GLY A 59 18.90 -9.92 -10.91
N PHE A 60 18.02 -8.91 -10.86
CA PHE A 60 17.05 -8.60 -11.91
C PHE A 60 17.13 -7.12 -12.30
N PHE A 61 16.38 -6.70 -13.30
CA PHE A 61 16.38 -5.31 -13.78
C PHE A 61 15.01 -4.64 -13.60
N VAL A 62 15.02 -3.34 -13.30
CA VAL A 62 13.84 -2.49 -13.13
C VAL A 62 13.95 -1.17 -13.89
N ASP A 63 12.81 -0.64 -14.33
CA ASP A 63 12.68 0.70 -14.92
C ASP A 63 11.31 1.31 -14.56
N ASN A 64 11.03 2.53 -14.99
CA ASN A 64 9.69 3.13 -14.87
C ASN A 64 9.33 3.99 -16.09
N LEU A 65 8.24 3.65 -16.78
CA LEU A 65 7.79 4.32 -18.01
C LEU A 65 7.19 5.71 -17.77
N LEU A 66 6.78 6.01 -16.54
CA LEU A 66 6.23 7.31 -16.14
C LEU A 66 7.28 8.21 -15.44
N GLY A 67 8.52 7.74 -15.33
CA GLY A 67 9.65 8.51 -14.80
C GLY A 67 9.89 8.38 -13.29
N ASP A 68 9.06 7.63 -12.55
CA ASP A 68 9.24 7.40 -11.11
C ASP A 68 10.16 6.20 -10.82
N LEU A 69 11.38 6.26 -11.36
CA LEU A 69 12.36 5.17 -11.25
C LEU A 69 12.83 4.97 -9.81
N GLU A 70 13.05 6.04 -9.05
CA GLU A 70 13.56 5.97 -7.67
C GLU A 70 12.57 5.26 -6.75
N ALA A 71 11.26 5.52 -6.85
CA ALA A 71 10.27 4.80 -6.06
C ALA A 71 10.17 3.32 -6.48
N THR A 72 10.29 3.01 -7.78
CA THR A 72 10.37 1.63 -8.26
C THR A 72 11.58 0.90 -7.66
N ILE A 73 12.75 1.53 -7.63
CA ILE A 73 13.97 0.96 -7.02
C ILE A 73 13.77 0.75 -5.52
N ALA A 74 13.24 1.73 -4.80
CA ALA A 74 13.01 1.62 -3.36
C ALA A 74 12.12 0.41 -3.01
N VAL A 75 11.08 0.16 -3.79
CA VAL A 75 10.21 -1.02 -3.62
C VAL A 75 10.94 -2.32 -3.99
N ALA A 76 11.75 -2.31 -5.05
CA ALA A 76 12.52 -3.47 -5.52
C ALA A 76 13.63 -3.89 -4.55
N GLU A 77 14.24 -2.94 -3.84
CA GLU A 77 15.26 -3.17 -2.82
C GLU A 77 14.68 -3.61 -1.47
N SER A 78 13.41 -3.32 -1.20
CA SER A 78 12.73 -3.63 0.06
C SER A 78 12.77 -5.13 0.39
N GLU A 79 13.24 -5.45 1.61
CA GLU A 79 13.24 -6.81 2.14
C GLU A 79 11.83 -7.35 2.42
N THR A 80 10.89 -6.45 2.74
CA THR A 80 9.49 -6.79 3.01
C THR A 80 8.60 -6.64 1.79
N GLY A 81 9.16 -6.20 0.65
CA GLY A 81 8.42 -5.82 -0.54
C GLY A 81 7.64 -4.52 -0.38
N GLY A 82 6.66 -4.30 -1.26
CA GLY A 82 5.83 -3.11 -1.30
C GLY A 82 4.94 -3.07 -2.54
N VAL A 83 4.21 -1.97 -2.70
CA VAL A 83 3.40 -1.71 -3.91
C VAL A 83 4.25 -0.92 -4.88
N TYR A 84 4.45 -1.47 -6.07
CA TYR A 84 5.16 -0.77 -7.14
C TYR A 84 4.33 0.42 -7.65
N PRO A 85 4.94 1.59 -7.87
CA PRO A 85 4.23 2.72 -8.44
C PRO A 85 3.78 2.41 -9.89
N PRO A 86 2.72 3.06 -10.39
CA PRO A 86 2.31 2.95 -11.79
C PRO A 86 3.47 3.22 -12.75
N GLY A 87 3.51 2.49 -13.85
CA GLY A 87 4.59 2.59 -14.83
C GLY A 87 5.83 1.75 -14.50
N SER A 88 5.92 1.12 -13.32
CA SER A 88 7.05 0.26 -12.97
C SER A 88 7.19 -0.89 -13.97
N VAL A 89 8.39 -1.10 -14.47
CA VAL A 89 8.79 -2.21 -15.34
C VAL A 89 9.68 -3.13 -14.50
N VAL A 90 9.27 -4.38 -14.34
CA VAL A 90 10.00 -5.36 -13.51
C VAL A 90 10.27 -6.60 -14.33
N GLN A 91 11.54 -6.99 -14.44
CA GLN A 91 11.92 -8.23 -15.11
C GLN A 91 11.36 -9.45 -14.36
N LEU A 92 10.64 -10.32 -15.07
CA LEU A 92 10.13 -11.59 -14.52
C LEU A 92 11.02 -12.78 -14.89
N VAL A 93 11.43 -12.86 -16.16
CA VAL A 93 12.34 -13.87 -16.68
C VAL A 93 13.30 -13.21 -17.67
N PRO A 94 14.42 -13.87 -18.04
CA PRO A 94 15.31 -13.35 -19.07
C PRO A 94 14.53 -13.09 -20.37
N GLY A 95 14.48 -11.82 -20.80
CA GLY A 95 13.77 -11.41 -22.02
C GLY A 95 12.34 -10.91 -21.84
N GLU A 96 11.76 -10.99 -20.64
CA GLU A 96 10.38 -10.54 -20.38
C GLU A 96 10.29 -9.59 -19.18
N VAL A 97 9.36 -8.64 -19.28
CA VAL A 97 9.06 -7.67 -18.23
C VAL A 97 7.56 -7.60 -17.97
N MET A 98 7.20 -7.28 -16.73
CA MET A 98 5.84 -6.93 -16.33
C MET A 98 5.75 -5.43 -16.08
N VAL A 99 4.72 -4.80 -16.61
CA VAL A 99 4.38 -3.40 -16.32
C VAL A 99 3.31 -3.34 -15.23
N LYS A 100 3.53 -2.53 -14.20
CA LYS A 100 2.58 -2.26 -13.11
C LYS A 100 1.74 -1.03 -13.46
N ARG A 101 0.43 -1.09 -13.24
CA ARG A 101 -0.54 -0.02 -13.51
C ARG A 101 -1.43 0.17 -12.29
#